data_AF-A0A3F2RFE3-F1
#
_entry.id   AF-A0A3F2RFE3-F1
#
_cell.length_a   1.000
_cell.length_b   1.000
_cell.length_c   1.000
_cell.angle_alpha   90.00
_cell.angle_beta   90.00
_cell.angle_gamma   90.00
#
_symmetry.space_group_name_H-M   'P 1'
#
loop_
_entity.id
_entity.type
_entity.pdbx_description
1 polymer ?
#
loop_
_entity_poly.entity_id
_entity_poly.type
_entity_poly.pdbx_seq_one_letter_code
_entity_poly.pdbx_strand_id
1 'polypeptide(L)'
;MTLQVTCVKIPQDFEKARAIRLQMFIHKQHFEEEGEFDDDDVHPYALHFIGTDVEQNKVVAVARVLMDDNKRNAKLSRVAVLSECRGKHYGVVLMDAVEDYIRDHVNLFVLAALIEKIGFYEKVFFRGIEFLLTFPFATRGKMAVRPLLTDQTLDKTPIATSHDHNPFFQISGILNAWIMMNVVGWERSSTQLVTLDRALPTPIDELRHAILGPEKPVVGGEMFQNRVVHFDSAILAPYETSGPLMSHLDDHQPCYANAMISDFRDLALKSMFVMPRDAKTDPRRCLVTVISRRPYGGRRVQRVWQNEEEVLRLMREDYKDAYRFGECEFQALEFVNMTIHDQIRVMLDSDVVIGMHGAGMVNVMWTRPKTLVVEIFPRERYRWGYRNLCQYLGCRWYDFRQGRDVRIHTSDPNDMDKHIPYMTWKSFFDPLFRNVITQLEEKIGDAQAD
;
A
#
# COMPACT_ATOMS: atom_id res chain seq x y z
N MET A 1 32.81 32.31 -22.94
CA MET A 1 32.28 31.07 -23.53
C MET A 1 30.78 31.20 -23.66
N THR A 2 30.33 31.52 -24.87
CA THR A 2 28.93 31.83 -25.19
C THR A 2 28.41 30.78 -26.17
N LEU A 3 27.29 30.13 -25.85
CA LEU A 3 26.62 29.19 -26.74
C LEU A 3 25.46 29.92 -27.43
N GLN A 4 25.45 29.93 -28.76
CA GLN A 4 24.32 30.41 -29.55
C GLN A 4 23.47 29.22 -29.98
N VAL A 5 22.20 29.20 -29.58
CA VAL A 5 21.25 28.12 -29.88
C VAL A 5 20.32 28.54 -31.00
N THR A 6 20.15 27.70 -32.02
CA THR A 6 19.24 27.97 -33.15
C THR A 6 18.38 26.74 -33.46
N CYS A 7 17.11 26.99 -33.80
CA CYS A 7 16.24 25.96 -34.38
C CYS A 7 16.66 25.73 -35.84
N VAL A 8 16.88 24.47 -36.19
CA VAL A 8 17.27 24.00 -37.52
C VAL A 8 16.11 24.22 -38.50
N LYS A 9 16.39 24.83 -39.64
CA LYS A 9 15.40 25.10 -40.71
C LYS A 9 15.80 24.54 -42.08
N ILE A 10 17.08 24.19 -42.25
CA ILE A 10 17.64 23.74 -43.53
C ILE A 10 18.35 22.39 -43.36
N PRO A 11 18.36 21.54 -44.40
CA PRO A 11 19.00 20.22 -44.34
C PRO A 11 20.48 20.25 -43.93
N GLN A 12 21.24 21.26 -44.36
CA GLN A 12 22.67 21.35 -44.02
C GLN A 12 22.93 21.48 -42.51
N ASP A 13 22.04 22.14 -41.77
CA ASP A 13 22.17 22.29 -40.32
C ASP A 13 21.68 21.05 -39.58
N PHE A 14 20.73 20.32 -40.15
CA PHE A 14 20.32 19.02 -39.61
C PHE A 14 21.46 18.00 -39.68
N GLU A 15 22.21 17.97 -40.80
CA GLU A 15 23.40 17.10 -40.92
C GLU A 15 24.46 17.38 -39.84
N LYS A 16 24.62 18.64 -39.43
CA LYS A 16 25.48 18.99 -38.29
C LYS A 16 24.94 18.41 -36.98
N ALA A 17 23.63 18.44 -36.76
CA ALA A 17 23.00 17.82 -35.60
C ALA A 17 23.18 16.29 -35.59
N ARG A 18 23.02 15.64 -36.75
CA ARG A 18 23.23 14.20 -36.94
C ARG A 18 24.66 13.79 -36.57
N ALA A 19 25.66 14.56 -37.01
CA ALA A 19 27.06 14.29 -36.70
C ALA A 19 27.33 14.27 -35.19
N ILE A 20 26.77 15.22 -34.44
CA ILE A 20 26.92 15.26 -32.97
C ILE A 20 26.21 14.07 -32.29
N ARG A 21 25.01 13.72 -32.75
CA ARG A 21 24.25 12.57 -32.23
C ARG A 21 25.01 11.26 -32.42
N LEU A 22 25.51 11.00 -33.63
CA LEU A 22 26.35 9.83 -33.92
C LEU A 22 27.60 9.78 -33.03
N GLN A 23 28.30 10.91 -32.89
CA GLN A 23 29.48 10.98 -32.05
C GLN A 23 29.17 10.70 -30.57
N MET A 24 28.06 11.20 -30.04
CA MET A 24 27.72 11.11 -28.62
C MET A 24 27.00 9.82 -28.23
N PHE A 25 26.00 9.40 -29.01
CA PHE A 25 25.18 8.24 -28.67
C PHE A 25 25.82 6.94 -29.17
N ILE A 26 26.32 6.90 -30.40
CA ILE A 26 26.91 5.68 -30.97
C ILE A 26 28.36 5.51 -30.51
N HIS A 27 29.23 6.44 -30.90
CA HIS A 27 30.68 6.25 -30.66
C HIS A 27 31.07 6.34 -29.17
N LYS A 28 30.36 7.15 -28.37
CA LYS A 28 30.71 7.39 -26.96
C LYS A 28 29.86 6.62 -25.95
N GLN A 29 28.56 6.46 -26.18
CA GLN A 29 27.67 5.74 -25.27
C GLN A 29 27.41 4.29 -25.70
N HIS A 30 27.97 3.88 -26.84
CA HIS A 30 27.86 2.52 -27.38
C HIS A 30 26.41 2.07 -27.59
N PHE A 31 25.52 3.00 -27.95
CA PHE A 31 24.20 2.65 -28.46
C PHE A 31 24.31 2.06 -29.87
N GLU A 32 23.33 1.24 -30.24
CA GLU A 32 23.23 0.67 -31.58
C GLU A 32 22.90 1.78 -32.60
N GLU A 33 23.56 1.73 -33.77
CA GLU A 33 23.32 2.70 -34.84
C GLU A 33 21.90 2.57 -35.41
N GLU A 34 21.38 1.33 -35.41
CA GLU A 34 20.01 1.01 -35.78
C GLU A 34 19.04 1.60 -34.73
N GLY A 35 18.28 2.63 -35.15
CA GLY A 35 17.31 3.31 -34.29
C GLY A 35 17.75 4.66 -33.71
N GLU A 36 18.98 5.13 -33.98
CA GLU A 36 19.36 6.49 -33.58
C GLU A 36 18.49 7.55 -34.27
N PHE A 37 18.25 7.35 -35.57
CA PHE A 37 17.34 8.15 -36.38
C PHE A 37 16.01 7.40 -36.56
N ASP A 38 14.91 8.04 -36.20
CA ASP A 38 13.58 7.44 -36.13
C ASP A 38 12.53 8.31 -36.86
N ASP A 39 11.29 7.82 -36.97
CA ASP A 39 10.19 8.56 -37.62
C ASP A 39 9.87 9.91 -36.94
N ASP A 40 10.21 10.06 -35.64
CA ASP A 40 10.07 11.33 -34.93
C ASP A 40 11.04 12.39 -35.49
N ASP A 41 12.15 12.02 -36.16
CA ASP A 41 13.10 12.99 -36.72
C ASP A 41 12.57 13.74 -37.95
N VAL A 42 11.68 13.11 -38.72
CA VAL A 42 11.07 13.68 -39.93
C VAL A 42 9.60 14.10 -39.71
N HIS A 43 9.11 14.01 -38.47
CA HIS A 43 7.74 14.38 -38.15
C HIS A 43 7.50 15.89 -38.44
N PRO A 44 6.33 16.28 -39.00
CA PRO A 44 6.03 17.70 -39.28
C PRO A 44 6.10 18.65 -38.06
N TYR A 45 5.98 18.09 -36.86
CA TYR A 45 6.03 18.81 -35.58
C TYR A 45 7.36 18.60 -34.82
N ALA A 46 8.37 18.02 -35.47
CA ALA A 46 9.70 17.87 -34.91
C ALA A 46 10.51 19.15 -35.09
N LEU A 47 11.05 19.66 -33.98
CA LEU A 47 11.96 20.79 -33.92
C LEU A 47 13.33 20.27 -33.48
N HIS A 48 14.35 20.56 -34.29
CA HIS A 48 15.73 20.22 -33.98
C HIS A 48 16.51 21.48 -33.63
N PHE A 49 17.35 21.42 -32.61
CA PHE A 49 18.15 22.54 -32.15
C PHE A 49 19.63 22.20 -32.20
N ILE A 50 20.44 23.16 -32.61
CA ILE A 50 21.90 23.11 -32.56
C ILE A 50 22.43 24.26 -31.70
N GLY A 51 23.47 23.97 -30.91
CA GLY A 51 24.21 24.98 -30.14
C GLY A 51 25.61 25.16 -30.69
N THR A 52 25.94 26.37 -31.13
CA THR A 52 27.24 26.76 -31.68
C THR A 52 28.06 27.51 -30.62
N ASP A 53 29.27 27.04 -30.36
CA ASP A 53 30.26 27.78 -29.57
C ASP A 53 30.79 28.94 -30.40
N VAL A 54 30.46 30.17 -30.00
CA VAL A 54 30.77 31.39 -30.76
C VAL A 54 32.27 31.65 -30.85
N GLU A 55 33.06 31.23 -29.86
CA GLU A 55 34.51 31.46 -29.85
C GLU A 55 35.24 30.53 -30.84
N GLN A 56 34.72 29.32 -31.03
CA GLN A 56 35.30 28.30 -31.92
C GLN A 56 34.59 28.17 -33.26
N ASN A 57 33.46 28.87 -33.44
CA ASN A 57 32.55 28.73 -34.56
C ASN A 57 32.20 27.27 -34.88
N LYS A 58 31.94 26.47 -33.83
CA LYS A 58 31.75 25.01 -33.92
C LYS A 58 30.43 24.60 -33.27
N VAL A 59 29.68 23.73 -33.91
CA VAL A 59 28.48 23.10 -33.30
C VAL A 59 28.92 22.09 -32.26
N VAL A 60 28.44 22.23 -31.03
CA VAL A 60 28.88 21.45 -29.87
C VAL A 60 27.73 20.87 -29.05
N ALA A 61 26.48 21.24 -29.33
CA ALA A 61 25.31 20.83 -28.58
C ALA A 61 24.10 20.59 -29.50
N VAL A 62 23.21 19.66 -29.13
CA VAL A 62 22.01 19.29 -29.89
C VAL A 62 20.85 18.91 -28.98
N ALA A 63 19.62 19.16 -29.43
CA ALA A 63 18.39 18.66 -28.81
C ALA A 63 17.28 18.49 -29.86
N ARG A 64 16.31 17.61 -29.59
CA ARG A 64 15.08 17.44 -30.38
C ARG A 64 13.86 17.63 -29.51
N VAL A 65 12.87 18.35 -30.01
CA VAL A 65 11.53 18.47 -29.43
C VAL A 65 10.51 17.96 -30.43
N LEU A 66 9.60 17.09 -30.01
CA LEU A 66 8.43 16.72 -30.79
C LEU A 66 7.18 17.36 -30.15
N MET A 67 6.50 18.24 -30.88
CA MET A 67 5.32 18.95 -30.40
C MET A 67 4.04 18.10 -30.62
N ASP A 68 3.14 18.13 -29.65
CA ASP A 68 1.75 17.68 -29.76
C ASP A 68 0.84 18.87 -29.38
N ASP A 69 0.52 19.69 -30.38
CA ASP A 69 -0.27 20.91 -30.20
C ASP A 69 -1.67 20.61 -29.65
N ASN A 70 -2.26 19.47 -30.02
CA ASN A 70 -3.59 19.07 -29.56
C ASN A 70 -3.62 18.85 -28.05
N LYS A 71 -2.55 18.26 -27.50
CA LYS A 71 -2.39 18.04 -26.05
C LYS A 71 -1.55 19.12 -25.37
N ARG A 72 -1.09 20.13 -26.11
CA ARG A 72 -0.15 21.17 -25.67
C ARG A 72 1.06 20.59 -24.93
N ASN A 73 1.63 19.50 -25.46
CA ASN A 73 2.82 18.88 -24.88
C ASN A 73 4.02 18.89 -25.84
N ALA A 74 5.24 18.80 -25.30
CA ALA A 74 6.48 18.77 -26.05
C ALA A 74 7.40 17.66 -25.55
N LYS A 75 7.66 16.63 -26.36
CA LYS A 75 8.60 15.55 -26.02
C LYS A 75 10.03 15.93 -26.37
N LEU A 76 10.84 16.21 -25.36
CA LEU A 76 12.27 16.46 -25.46
C LEU A 76 13.05 15.14 -25.51
N SER A 77 13.98 15.06 -26.44
CA SER A 77 14.81 13.87 -26.68
C SER A 77 16.13 14.25 -27.35
N ARG A 78 17.06 13.28 -27.43
CA ARG A 78 18.36 13.41 -28.13
C ARG A 78 19.19 14.63 -27.68
N VAL A 79 19.14 14.96 -26.39
CA VAL A 79 19.92 16.05 -25.80
C VAL A 79 21.37 15.60 -25.61
N ALA A 80 22.32 16.29 -26.23
CA ALA A 80 23.74 15.99 -26.09
C ALA A 80 24.62 17.24 -26.19
N VAL A 81 25.74 17.22 -25.46
CA VAL A 81 26.83 18.20 -25.54
C VAL A 81 28.14 17.43 -25.68
N LEU A 82 28.99 17.86 -26.62
CA LEU A 82 30.31 17.26 -26.84
C LEU A 82 31.11 17.21 -25.54
N SER A 83 31.80 16.09 -25.30
CA SER A 83 32.49 15.85 -24.03
C SER A 83 33.56 16.89 -23.70
N GLU A 84 34.23 17.43 -24.72
CA GLU A 84 35.25 18.49 -24.60
C GLU A 84 34.69 19.85 -24.16
N CYS A 85 33.37 20.04 -24.26
CA CYS A 85 32.68 21.26 -23.83
C CYS A 85 31.83 21.06 -22.56
N ARG A 86 31.96 19.93 -21.85
CA ARG A 86 31.28 19.71 -20.57
C ARG A 86 31.88 20.59 -19.47
N GLY A 87 31.08 20.97 -18.47
CA GLY A 87 31.48 21.90 -17.41
C GLY A 87 31.38 23.39 -17.78
N LYS A 88 31.10 23.73 -19.05
CA LYS A 88 30.92 25.11 -19.55
C LYS A 88 29.49 25.65 -19.45
N HIS A 89 28.60 24.94 -18.74
CA HIS A 89 27.16 25.25 -18.64
C HIS A 89 26.36 25.26 -19.96
N TYR A 90 26.94 24.79 -21.07
CA TYR A 90 26.27 24.75 -22.39
C TYR A 90 24.98 23.94 -22.41
N GLY A 91 24.87 22.88 -21.60
CA GLY A 91 23.62 22.14 -21.48
C GLY A 91 22.48 22.98 -20.90
N VAL A 92 22.77 23.87 -19.95
CA VAL A 92 21.76 24.77 -19.36
C VAL A 92 21.31 25.78 -20.42
N VAL A 93 22.26 26.43 -21.10
CA VAL A 93 21.97 27.41 -22.15
C VAL A 93 21.17 26.80 -23.31
N LEU A 94 21.49 25.57 -23.71
CA LEU A 94 20.72 24.83 -24.71
C LEU A 94 19.27 24.65 -24.27
N MET A 95 19.06 24.22 -23.02
CA MET A 95 17.72 23.93 -22.54
C MET A 95 16.88 25.19 -22.31
N ASP A 96 17.46 26.25 -21.74
CA ASP A 96 16.79 27.54 -21.57
C ASP A 96 16.30 28.08 -22.93
N ALA A 97 17.13 28.00 -23.96
CA ALA A 97 16.76 28.46 -25.30
C ALA A 97 15.67 27.60 -25.97
N VAL A 98 15.68 26.28 -25.74
CA VAL A 98 14.62 25.37 -26.22
C VAL A 98 13.30 25.69 -25.51
N GLU A 99 13.36 25.88 -24.20
CA GLU A 99 12.19 26.20 -23.38
C GLU A 99 11.58 27.53 -23.83
N ASP A 100 12.37 28.60 -23.90
CA ASP A 100 11.93 29.93 -24.33
C ASP A 100 11.29 29.90 -25.73
N TYR A 101 11.79 29.04 -26.63
CA TYR A 101 11.25 28.93 -27.99
C TYR A 101 9.84 28.33 -28.02
N ILE A 102 9.50 27.40 -27.11
CA ILE A 102 8.22 26.68 -27.15
C ILE A 102 7.27 27.03 -26.00
N ARG A 103 7.70 27.87 -25.05
CA ARG A 103 6.99 28.18 -23.79
C ARG A 103 5.54 28.61 -23.99
N ASP A 104 5.24 29.37 -25.03
CA ASP A 104 3.87 29.88 -25.28
C ASP A 104 2.95 28.82 -25.93
N HIS A 105 3.51 27.72 -26.43
CA HIS A 105 2.81 26.68 -27.17
C HIS A 105 2.49 25.45 -26.32
N VAL A 106 3.25 25.21 -25.26
CA VAL A 106 3.15 23.97 -24.46
C VAL A 106 2.94 24.26 -22.99
N ASN A 107 2.15 23.41 -22.37
CA ASN A 107 1.92 23.42 -20.93
C ASN A 107 2.67 22.29 -20.22
N LEU A 108 3.22 21.35 -20.99
CA LEU A 108 3.84 20.15 -20.49
C LEU A 108 5.01 19.74 -21.38
N PHE A 109 6.20 19.65 -20.82
CA PHE A 109 7.31 19.01 -21.51
C PHE A 109 7.35 17.53 -21.14
N VAL A 110 7.89 16.66 -22.00
CA VAL A 110 8.03 15.22 -21.72
C VAL A 110 9.47 14.86 -21.97
N LEU A 111 10.19 14.33 -20.98
CA LEU A 111 11.61 13.98 -21.15
C LEU A 111 11.86 12.55 -20.68
N ALA A 112 12.58 11.78 -21.49
CA ALA A 112 13.16 10.50 -21.07
C ALA A 112 14.65 10.72 -20.81
N ALA A 113 15.03 10.82 -19.53
CA ALA A 113 16.42 11.00 -19.11
C ALA A 113 17.05 9.70 -18.60
N LEU A 114 18.35 9.54 -18.84
CA LEU A 114 19.17 8.52 -18.17
C LEU A 114 19.28 8.83 -16.68
N ILE A 115 19.29 7.79 -15.83
CA ILE A 115 19.35 7.91 -14.36
C ILE A 115 20.51 8.81 -13.91
N GLU A 116 21.68 8.65 -14.52
CA GLU A 116 22.89 9.44 -14.24
C GLU A 116 22.82 10.92 -14.66
N LYS A 117 21.76 11.35 -15.36
CA LYS A 117 21.56 12.74 -15.80
C LYS A 117 20.43 13.46 -15.06
N ILE A 118 19.78 12.80 -14.10
CA ILE A 118 18.70 13.38 -13.29
C ILE A 118 19.15 14.68 -12.62
N GLY A 119 20.27 14.66 -11.89
CA GLY A 119 20.78 15.84 -11.18
C GLY A 119 21.19 17.02 -12.08
N PHE A 120 21.36 16.80 -13.39
CA PHE A 120 21.53 17.89 -14.36
C PHE A 120 20.19 18.53 -14.70
N TYR A 121 19.19 17.73 -15.06
CA TYR A 121 17.87 18.24 -15.43
C TYR A 121 17.12 18.87 -14.25
N GLU A 122 17.37 18.41 -13.02
CA GLU A 122 16.93 19.11 -11.81
C GLU A 122 17.48 20.54 -11.75
N LYS A 123 18.76 20.77 -12.03
CA LYS A 123 19.33 22.13 -11.94
C LYS A 123 18.82 23.07 -13.04
N VAL A 124 18.48 22.53 -14.21
CA VAL A 124 18.02 23.29 -15.36
C VAL A 124 16.56 23.72 -15.19
N PHE A 125 15.66 22.80 -14.83
CA PHE A 125 14.22 23.03 -14.92
C PHE A 125 13.54 23.44 -13.61
N PHE A 126 14.28 23.59 -12.50
CA PHE A 126 13.75 24.14 -11.25
C PHE A 126 13.46 25.66 -11.29
N ARG A 127 13.49 26.30 -12.47
CA ARG A 127 13.23 27.74 -12.68
C ARG A 127 11.80 28.10 -13.10
N GLY A 128 10.84 27.15 -13.07
CA GLY A 128 9.41 27.50 -13.11
C GLY A 128 8.54 26.86 -14.19
N ILE A 129 8.97 25.78 -14.86
CA ILE A 129 8.18 25.06 -15.88
C ILE A 129 8.19 23.53 -15.66
N GLU A 130 7.15 22.85 -16.13
CA GLU A 130 6.74 21.49 -15.78
C GLU A 130 7.00 20.42 -16.84
N PHE A 131 7.57 19.27 -16.44
CA PHE A 131 7.96 18.17 -17.35
C PHE A 131 7.42 16.81 -16.89
N LEU A 132 6.54 16.13 -17.67
CA LEU A 132 6.12 14.70 -17.67
C LEU A 132 7.29 13.73 -17.97
N LEU A 133 7.99 13.11 -17.02
CA LEU A 133 8.79 11.94 -17.34
C LEU A 133 7.79 10.72 -17.58
N THR A 134 8.14 9.59 -18.23
CA THR A 134 7.38 8.26 -18.17
C THR A 134 8.28 6.99 -18.06
N PHE A 135 7.84 5.91 -17.36
CA PHE A 135 8.51 4.59 -17.20
C PHE A 135 7.73 3.45 -17.91
N PRO A 136 8.39 2.60 -18.73
CA PRO A 136 7.96 1.22 -18.95
C PRO A 136 9.02 0.19 -18.48
N PHE A 137 8.55 -0.94 -17.95
CA PHE A 137 9.37 -2.11 -17.62
C PHE A 137 9.91 -2.76 -18.91
N ALA A 138 11.23 -2.69 -19.10
CA ALA A 138 12.13 -3.74 -19.62
C ALA A 138 13.42 -3.09 -20.15
N THR A 139 14.57 -3.51 -19.61
CA THR A 139 15.95 -3.14 -20.00
C THR A 139 16.33 -1.66 -19.90
N ARG A 140 17.30 -1.35 -19.03
CA ARG A 140 18.00 -0.05 -18.86
C ARG A 140 17.10 1.20 -18.91
N GLY A 141 16.49 1.46 -17.75
CA GLY A 141 16.18 2.77 -17.14
C GLY A 141 15.52 3.87 -17.99
N LYS A 142 14.27 4.23 -17.68
CA LYS A 142 13.63 5.50 -18.04
C LYS A 142 12.55 5.85 -17.03
N MET A 143 12.58 7.04 -16.41
CA MET A 143 11.72 7.48 -15.28
C MET A 143 10.58 8.44 -15.65
N ALA A 144 9.58 8.63 -14.74
CA ALA A 144 8.31 9.37 -14.91
C ALA A 144 7.85 10.52 -13.95
N VAL A 145 7.35 11.72 -14.36
CA VAL A 145 6.82 12.86 -13.49
C VAL A 145 6.01 13.97 -14.21
N ARG A 146 4.79 14.50 -13.81
CA ARG A 146 4.15 15.93 -13.84
C ARG A 146 2.77 16.24 -14.54
N PRO A 147 1.86 17.22 -14.13
CA PRO A 147 1.98 18.71 -13.80
C PRO A 147 1.13 19.39 -12.62
N LEU A 148 1.40 20.70 -12.29
CA LEU A 148 1.00 21.72 -11.23
C LEU A 148 -0.40 22.31 -11.40
N LEU A 149 -1.11 22.58 -10.29
CA LEU A 149 -1.33 23.90 -9.63
C LEU A 149 -1.43 23.90 -8.07
N THR A 150 -1.37 25.09 -7.47
CA THR A 150 -1.65 25.52 -6.07
C THR A 150 -0.85 24.91 -4.92
N ASP A 151 0.09 25.71 -4.40
CA ASP A 151 0.78 25.54 -3.13
C ASP A 151 -0.20 25.37 -1.95
N GLN A 152 -0.26 24.13 -1.46
CA GLN A 152 -0.35 23.87 -0.02
C GLN A 152 0.93 23.12 0.34
N THR A 153 1.85 23.80 1.02
CA THR A 153 3.02 23.14 1.60
C THR A 153 2.51 22.25 2.74
N LEU A 154 2.58 20.94 2.55
CA LEU A 154 2.21 19.97 3.57
C LEU A 154 3.49 19.47 4.25
N ASP A 155 3.66 19.89 5.49
CA ASP A 155 4.82 19.54 6.30
C ASP A 155 4.65 18.10 6.83
N LYS A 156 5.61 17.24 6.45
CA LYS A 156 5.73 15.80 6.81
C LYS A 156 4.53 14.91 6.45
N THR A 157 4.62 14.19 5.33
CA THR A 157 3.51 13.38 4.80
C THR A 157 3.81 11.88 4.58
N PRO A 158 3.11 10.93 5.24
CA PRO A 158 3.04 9.54 4.82
C PRO A 158 2.03 9.41 3.68
N ILE A 159 2.45 8.75 2.61
CA ILE A 159 1.61 8.41 1.47
C ILE A 159 1.27 6.92 1.60
N ALA A 160 -0.02 6.63 1.77
CA ALA A 160 -0.54 5.27 1.84
C ALA A 160 -1.53 5.02 0.71
N THR A 161 -1.50 3.80 0.15
CA THR A 161 -2.48 3.29 -0.81
C THR A 161 -3.51 2.44 -0.06
N SER A 162 -4.79 2.75 -0.17
CA SER A 162 -5.91 1.89 0.26
C SER A 162 -6.38 0.96 -0.88
N HIS A 163 -5.46 0.21 -1.47
CA HIS A 163 -5.86 -0.86 -2.38
C HIS A 163 -6.48 -2.00 -1.57
N ASP A 164 -7.77 -2.23 -1.86
CA ASP A 164 -8.60 -3.35 -1.40
C ASP A 164 -9.51 -3.05 -0.18
N HIS A 165 -10.75 -3.54 -0.26
CA HIS A 165 -11.71 -3.53 0.88
C HIS A 165 -11.42 -4.66 1.87
N ASN A 166 -10.21 -5.19 1.78
CA ASN A 166 -9.76 -6.32 2.53
C ASN A 166 -9.07 -5.80 3.80
N PRO A 167 -9.71 -5.93 4.96
CA PRO A 167 -9.17 -5.39 6.22
C PRO A 167 -7.77 -5.92 6.56
N PHE A 168 -7.38 -7.10 6.07
CA PHE A 168 -6.03 -7.64 6.27
C PHE A 168 -4.96 -6.79 5.59
N PHE A 169 -5.19 -6.43 4.33
CA PHE A 169 -4.26 -5.61 3.55
C PHE A 169 -4.18 -4.19 4.07
N GLN A 170 -5.30 -3.61 4.51
CA GLN A 170 -5.32 -2.28 5.11
C GLN A 170 -4.50 -2.24 6.41
N ILE A 171 -4.69 -3.21 7.32
CA ILE A 171 -3.88 -3.30 8.56
C ILE A 171 -2.40 -3.56 8.25
N SER A 172 -2.09 -4.38 7.24
CA SER A 172 -0.71 -4.59 6.78
C SER A 172 -0.06 -3.29 6.29
N GLY A 173 -0.78 -2.50 5.49
CA GLY A 173 -0.30 -1.18 5.04
C GLY A 173 -0.06 -0.21 6.20
N ILE A 174 -0.97 -0.17 7.18
CA ILE A 174 -0.81 0.66 8.39
C ILE A 174 0.43 0.22 9.18
N LEU A 175 0.63 -1.09 9.38
CA LEU A 175 1.81 -1.62 10.06
C LEU A 175 3.10 -1.24 9.32
N ASN A 176 3.15 -1.41 8.00
CA ASN A 176 4.32 -1.06 7.19
C ASN A 176 4.68 0.42 7.32
N ALA A 177 3.68 1.30 7.22
CA ALA A 177 3.87 2.74 7.38
C ALA A 177 4.36 3.10 8.79
N TRP A 178 3.75 2.50 9.81
CA TRP A 178 4.15 2.70 11.20
C TRP A 178 5.59 2.24 11.45
N ILE A 179 6.00 1.08 10.93
CA ILE A 179 7.39 0.61 11.03
C ILE A 179 8.35 1.63 10.40
N MET A 180 8.06 2.10 9.17
CA MET A 180 8.90 3.08 8.49
C MET A 180 9.04 4.36 9.31
N MET A 181 7.92 4.89 9.85
CA MET A 181 7.94 6.09 10.70
C MET A 181 8.82 5.90 11.94
N ASN A 182 8.75 4.75 12.61
CA ASN A 182 9.62 4.49 13.77
C ASN A 182 11.10 4.37 13.38
N VAL A 183 11.40 3.69 12.26
CA VAL A 183 12.78 3.51 11.77
C VAL A 183 13.45 4.85 11.45
N VAL A 184 12.72 5.78 10.83
CA VAL A 184 13.25 7.11 10.49
C VAL A 184 13.09 8.15 11.61
N GLY A 185 12.53 7.78 12.76
CA GLY A 185 12.32 8.68 13.90
C GLY A 185 11.26 9.76 13.65
N TRP A 186 10.23 9.45 12.87
CA TRP A 186 9.22 10.40 12.42
C TRP A 186 8.01 10.47 13.37
N GLU A 187 7.75 11.66 13.92
CA GLU A 187 6.70 11.87 14.92
C GLU A 187 5.28 11.97 14.34
N ARG A 188 4.40 11.09 14.82
CA ARG A 188 2.98 11.03 14.42
C ARG A 188 2.21 12.33 14.68
N SER A 189 2.51 13.06 15.75
CA SER A 189 1.83 14.31 16.12
C SER A 189 2.06 15.44 15.10
N SER A 190 3.20 15.45 14.42
CA SER A 190 3.53 16.44 13.39
C SER A 190 3.14 15.99 11.97
N THR A 191 2.57 14.80 11.83
CA THR A 191 2.43 14.10 10.55
C THR A 191 1.10 14.37 9.87
N GLN A 192 1.14 14.73 8.58
CA GLN A 192 -0.02 14.90 7.71
C GLN A 192 -0.29 13.60 6.94
N LEU A 193 -1.35 12.86 7.27
CA LEU A 193 -1.70 11.67 6.50
C LEU A 193 -2.28 12.04 5.13
N VAL A 194 -1.75 11.44 4.06
CA VAL A 194 -2.25 11.57 2.69
C VAL A 194 -2.69 10.22 2.13
N THR A 195 -3.89 10.18 1.56
CA THR A 195 -4.42 9.03 0.82
C THR A 195 -4.54 9.39 -0.65
N LEU A 196 -3.74 8.77 -1.53
CA LEU A 196 -3.71 9.16 -2.96
C LEU A 196 -4.74 8.42 -3.82
N ASP A 197 -5.29 7.33 -3.34
CA ASP A 197 -6.25 6.51 -4.06
C ASP A 197 -7.69 6.80 -3.65
N ARG A 198 -8.63 6.47 -4.54
CA ARG A 198 -10.07 6.71 -4.35
C ARG A 198 -10.78 5.46 -3.82
N ALA A 199 -10.23 4.83 -2.78
CA ALA A 199 -10.91 3.70 -2.16
C ALA A 199 -12.21 4.15 -1.48
N LEU A 200 -13.18 3.24 -1.37
CA LEU A 200 -14.38 3.53 -0.60
C LEU A 200 -14.02 3.57 0.90
N PRO A 201 -14.62 4.47 1.68
CA PRO A 201 -14.39 4.53 3.12
C PRO A 201 -14.68 3.19 3.80
N THR A 202 -13.84 2.85 4.76
CA THR A 202 -13.96 1.65 5.59
C THR A 202 -13.77 2.00 7.07
N PRO A 203 -14.27 1.17 8.01
CA PRO A 203 -14.03 1.39 9.44
C PRO A 203 -12.54 1.51 9.82
N ILE A 204 -11.63 0.93 9.04
CA ILE A 204 -10.18 0.94 9.32
C ILE A 204 -9.52 2.28 8.98
N ASP A 205 -10.17 3.15 8.20
CA ASP A 205 -9.63 4.48 7.89
C ASP A 205 -9.44 5.32 9.15
N GLU A 206 -10.34 5.19 10.12
CA GLU A 206 -10.24 5.84 11.43
C GLU A 206 -8.99 5.35 12.19
N LEU A 207 -8.74 4.04 12.20
CA LEU A 207 -7.54 3.46 12.81
C LEU A 207 -6.26 3.93 12.11
N ARG A 208 -6.26 3.95 10.78
CA ARG A 208 -5.13 4.44 9.97
C ARG A 208 -4.81 5.88 10.33
N HIS A 209 -5.82 6.73 10.43
CA HIS A 209 -5.68 8.14 10.81
C HIS A 209 -5.11 8.26 12.23
N ALA A 210 -5.68 7.54 13.19
CA ALA A 210 -5.28 7.59 14.60
C ALA A 210 -3.85 7.05 14.85
N ILE A 211 -3.36 6.12 14.01
CA ILE A 211 -2.00 5.56 14.11
C ILE A 211 -0.97 6.40 13.36
N LEU A 212 -1.28 6.92 12.17
CA LEU A 212 -0.26 7.52 11.29
C LEU A 212 -0.18 9.04 11.39
N GLY A 213 -1.27 9.74 11.73
CA GLY A 213 -1.28 11.20 11.79
C GLY A 213 -2.50 11.77 12.51
N PRO A 214 -2.64 11.54 13.84
CA PRO A 214 -3.88 11.83 14.58
C PRO A 214 -4.21 13.32 14.72
N GLU A 215 -3.22 14.21 14.68
CA GLU A 215 -3.41 15.64 14.99
C GLU A 215 -3.88 16.49 13.78
N LYS A 216 -3.68 15.98 12.55
CA LYS A 216 -4.02 16.68 11.30
C LYS A 216 -5.13 15.93 10.57
N PRO A 217 -6.07 16.61 9.90
CA PRO A 217 -7.11 15.94 9.11
C PRO A 217 -6.49 15.15 7.97
N VAL A 218 -7.10 14.03 7.57
CA VAL A 218 -6.63 13.24 6.41
C VAL A 218 -6.82 14.05 5.13
N VAL A 219 -5.77 14.11 4.31
CA VAL A 219 -5.81 14.76 3.00
C VAL A 219 -6.00 13.69 1.92
N GLY A 220 -7.08 13.80 1.14
CA GLY A 220 -7.30 12.94 0.00
C GLY A 220 -6.61 13.45 -1.27
N GLY A 221 -6.21 12.53 -2.14
CA GLY A 221 -5.51 12.80 -3.39
C GLY A 221 -6.35 13.61 -4.38
N GLU A 222 -7.67 13.67 -4.21
CA GLU A 222 -8.54 14.59 -4.93
C GLU A 222 -8.20 16.06 -4.68
N MET A 223 -7.70 16.40 -3.50
CA MET A 223 -7.23 17.76 -3.22
C MET A 223 -5.95 18.09 -3.98
N PHE A 224 -5.30 17.08 -4.57
CA PHE A 224 -4.11 17.21 -5.40
C PHE A 224 -4.42 17.02 -6.88
N GLN A 225 -5.66 16.77 -7.27
CA GLN A 225 -6.01 16.62 -8.68
C GLN A 225 -5.82 17.93 -9.43
N ASN A 226 -5.11 17.86 -10.55
CA ASN A 226 -4.70 19.02 -11.35
C ASN A 226 -3.87 20.01 -10.55
N ARG A 227 -3.24 19.54 -9.47
CA ARG A 227 -2.45 20.30 -8.51
C ARG A 227 -1.07 19.65 -8.35
N VAL A 228 0.00 20.43 -8.23
CA VAL A 228 1.30 19.90 -7.77
C VAL A 228 1.49 20.40 -6.38
N VAL A 229 1.77 19.43 -5.55
CA VAL A 229 1.97 19.63 -4.14
C VAL A 229 3.42 19.33 -3.87
N HIS A 230 4.10 20.32 -3.29
CA HIS A 230 5.43 20.14 -2.77
C HIS A 230 5.33 19.51 -1.38
N PHE A 231 6.06 18.42 -1.17
CA PHE A 231 6.23 17.81 0.14
C PHE A 231 7.66 18.07 0.59
N ASP A 232 7.82 18.74 1.73
CA ASP A 232 9.15 18.99 2.29
C ASP A 232 9.84 17.67 2.70
N SER A 233 9.04 16.69 3.10
CA SER A 233 9.45 15.31 3.34
C SER A 233 8.27 14.38 3.15
N ALA A 234 8.50 13.22 2.54
CA ALA A 234 7.48 12.19 2.33
C ALA A 234 7.98 10.78 2.67
N ILE A 235 7.12 9.98 3.30
CA ILE A 235 7.33 8.52 3.46
C ILE A 235 6.36 7.80 2.52
N LEU A 236 6.92 7.01 1.61
CA LEU A 236 6.15 6.04 0.83
C LEU A 236 6.30 4.67 1.50
N ALA A 237 5.25 4.20 2.15
CA ALA A 237 5.28 2.90 2.80
C ALA A 237 5.35 1.78 1.74
N PRO A 238 6.06 0.67 2.02
CA PRO A 238 6.00 -0.52 1.17
C PRO A 238 4.55 -1.01 1.01
N TYR A 239 4.25 -1.58 -0.16
CA TYR A 239 2.96 -2.18 -0.44
C TYR A 239 2.54 -3.15 0.67
N GLU A 240 1.25 -3.20 0.94
CA GLU A 240 0.63 -4.08 1.91
C GLU A 240 1.09 -5.54 1.76
N THR A 241 1.36 -5.98 0.52
CA THR A 241 1.83 -7.32 0.12
C THR A 241 3.31 -7.58 0.37
N SER A 242 4.07 -6.60 0.89
CA SER A 242 5.53 -6.67 1.06
C SER A 242 6.01 -6.50 2.51
N GLY A 243 5.12 -6.70 3.50
CA GLY A 243 5.37 -6.46 4.92
C GLY A 243 5.52 -7.70 5.82
N PRO A 244 5.81 -7.52 7.12
CA PRO A 244 5.94 -8.62 8.08
C PRO A 244 4.69 -9.50 8.25
N LEU A 245 3.48 -8.96 8.02
CA LEU A 245 2.26 -9.77 8.03
C LEU A 245 2.15 -10.73 6.84
N MET A 246 2.97 -10.53 5.81
CA MET A 246 3.03 -11.39 4.62
C MET A 246 4.06 -12.53 4.79
N SER A 247 4.86 -12.50 5.85
CA SER A 247 5.83 -13.55 6.13
C SER A 247 5.13 -14.87 6.50
N HIS A 248 5.59 -15.97 5.89
CA HIS A 248 5.12 -17.33 6.18
C HIS A 248 3.61 -17.53 6.00
N LEU A 249 3.00 -16.81 5.04
CA LEU A 249 1.59 -17.01 4.69
C LEU A 249 1.32 -18.35 4.01
N ASP A 250 2.30 -18.87 3.28
CA ASP A 250 2.23 -20.01 2.38
C ASP A 250 3.13 -21.18 2.79
N ASP A 251 3.65 -21.15 4.02
CA ASP A 251 4.41 -22.25 4.57
C ASP A 251 4.05 -22.55 6.04
N HIS A 252 4.50 -23.71 6.50
CA HIS A 252 4.26 -24.15 7.88
C HIS A 252 5.24 -23.57 8.89
N GLN A 253 6.14 -22.65 8.51
CA GLN A 253 7.15 -22.13 9.41
C GLN A 253 6.48 -21.38 10.58
N PRO A 254 6.73 -21.79 11.84
CA PRO A 254 6.09 -21.16 12.97
C PRO A 254 6.68 -19.77 13.23
N CYS A 255 5.81 -18.87 13.68
CA CYS A 255 6.15 -17.59 14.23
C CYS A 255 6.21 -17.66 15.77
N TYR A 256 6.90 -16.69 16.38
CA TYR A 256 7.06 -16.59 17.83
C TYR A 256 6.69 -15.19 18.28
N ALA A 257 6.47 -15.00 19.59
CA ALA A 257 6.18 -13.70 20.19
C ALA A 257 7.08 -12.59 19.62
N ASN A 258 6.45 -11.50 19.18
CA ASN A 258 7.13 -10.42 18.47
C ASN A 258 6.76 -9.08 19.11
N ALA A 259 7.76 -8.39 19.67
CA ALA A 259 7.58 -7.10 20.35
C ALA A 259 7.01 -6.03 19.41
N MET A 260 7.43 -5.97 18.15
CA MET A 260 6.93 -4.99 17.17
C MET A 260 5.42 -5.14 16.93
N ILE A 261 4.91 -6.37 16.85
CA ILE A 261 3.47 -6.62 16.71
C ILE A 261 2.73 -6.26 18.01
N SER A 262 3.32 -6.56 19.17
CA SER A 262 2.77 -6.17 20.47
C SER A 262 2.70 -4.65 20.64
N ASP A 263 3.75 -3.92 20.26
CA ASP A 263 3.84 -2.46 20.35
C ASP A 263 2.88 -1.77 19.38
N PHE A 264 2.77 -2.30 18.16
CA PHE A 264 1.78 -1.84 17.18
C PHE A 264 0.36 -2.01 17.71
N ARG A 265 0.05 -3.18 18.28
CA ARG A 265 -1.25 -3.47 18.92
C ARG A 265 -1.50 -2.51 20.08
N ASP A 266 -0.56 -2.33 21.00
CA ASP A 266 -0.76 -1.42 22.15
C ASP A 266 -1.03 0.01 21.71
N LEU A 267 -0.27 0.49 20.71
CA LEU A 267 -0.50 1.80 20.12
C LEU A 267 -1.90 1.90 19.49
N ALA A 268 -2.32 0.89 18.72
CA ALA A 268 -3.66 0.85 18.12
C ALA A 268 -4.76 0.95 19.19
N LEU A 269 -4.68 0.16 20.26
CA LEU A 269 -5.65 0.18 21.36
C LEU A 269 -5.69 1.56 22.04
N LYS A 270 -4.51 2.15 22.28
CA LYS A 270 -4.39 3.48 22.89
C LYS A 270 -4.96 4.58 21.99
N SER A 271 -4.62 4.56 20.71
CA SER A 271 -5.09 5.53 19.71
C SER A 271 -6.61 5.48 19.53
N MET A 272 -7.22 4.31 19.72
CA MET A 272 -8.67 4.13 19.67
C MET A 272 -9.36 4.30 21.03
N PHE A 273 -8.65 4.77 22.07
CA PHE A 273 -9.20 4.98 23.42
C PHE A 273 -9.85 3.73 24.05
N VAL A 274 -9.36 2.54 23.70
CA VAL A 274 -9.92 1.29 24.21
C VAL A 274 -9.27 0.93 25.54
N MET A 275 -10.10 0.76 26.57
CA MET A 275 -9.68 0.39 27.93
C MET A 275 -10.62 -0.67 28.52
N PRO A 276 -10.11 -1.64 29.31
CA PRO A 276 -8.68 -1.91 29.56
C PRO A 276 -7.98 -2.54 28.33
N ARG A 277 -6.67 -2.31 28.18
CA ARG A 277 -5.89 -2.75 27.00
C ARG A 277 -5.41 -4.21 27.06
N ASP A 278 -5.19 -4.70 28.28
CA ASP A 278 -4.64 -6.04 28.55
C ASP A 278 -5.60 -6.94 29.33
N ALA A 279 -6.82 -6.48 29.54
CA ALA A 279 -7.88 -7.22 30.23
C ALA A 279 -9.20 -7.07 29.44
N LYS A 280 -10.18 -7.90 29.79
CA LYS A 280 -11.56 -7.67 29.32
C LYS A 280 -12.29 -6.75 30.30
N THR A 281 -13.36 -6.13 29.82
CA THR A 281 -14.19 -5.20 30.58
C THR A 281 -14.79 -5.85 31.83
N ASP A 282 -15.30 -7.07 31.70
CA ASP A 282 -15.83 -7.86 32.80
C ASP A 282 -15.05 -9.20 32.91
N PRO A 283 -14.20 -9.37 33.94
CA PRO A 283 -13.45 -10.61 34.16
C PRO A 283 -14.31 -11.86 34.27
N ARG A 284 -15.58 -11.74 34.68
CA ARG A 284 -16.50 -12.88 34.86
C ARG A 284 -17.28 -13.24 33.61
N ARG A 285 -17.41 -12.35 32.63
CA ARG A 285 -18.15 -12.62 31.39
C ARG A 285 -17.46 -13.73 30.59
N CYS A 286 -18.16 -14.79 30.21
CA CYS A 286 -17.65 -15.78 29.27
C CYS A 286 -18.17 -15.45 27.87
N LEU A 287 -17.30 -15.07 26.93
CA LEU A 287 -17.73 -14.59 25.60
C LEU A 287 -17.12 -15.42 24.45
N VAL A 288 -18.00 -15.95 23.61
CA VAL A 288 -17.68 -16.65 22.35
C VAL A 288 -18.19 -15.81 21.18
N THR A 289 -17.27 -15.35 20.35
CA THR A 289 -17.58 -14.49 19.19
C THR A 289 -17.29 -15.23 17.89
N VAL A 290 -18.30 -15.33 17.03
CA VAL A 290 -18.14 -15.74 15.63
C VAL A 290 -18.01 -14.52 14.74
N ILE A 291 -16.93 -14.44 13.97
CA ILE A 291 -16.77 -13.46 12.89
C ILE A 291 -17.58 -13.98 11.70
N SER A 292 -18.85 -13.57 11.62
CA SER A 292 -19.78 -14.02 10.60
C SER A 292 -19.47 -13.40 9.24
N ARG A 293 -19.69 -14.17 8.18
CA ARG A 293 -19.47 -13.75 6.79
C ARG A 293 -20.76 -13.88 6.01
N ARG A 294 -21.45 -12.76 5.79
CA ARG A 294 -22.69 -12.69 5.01
C ARG A 294 -22.55 -11.71 3.84
N PRO A 295 -23.29 -11.89 2.73
CA PRO A 295 -23.32 -10.93 1.63
C PRO A 295 -23.72 -9.53 2.11
N TYR A 296 -22.98 -8.50 1.70
CA TYR A 296 -23.20 -7.11 2.11
C TYR A 296 -23.03 -6.16 0.93
N GLY A 297 -23.76 -5.04 0.89
CA GLY A 297 -23.57 -4.00 -0.12
C GLY A 297 -23.65 -4.49 -1.58
N GLY A 298 -24.46 -5.53 -1.84
CA GLY A 298 -24.54 -6.19 -3.15
C GLY A 298 -23.34 -7.08 -3.51
N ARG A 299 -22.31 -7.15 -2.65
CA ARG A 299 -21.14 -8.02 -2.82
C ARG A 299 -21.44 -9.43 -2.34
N ARG A 300 -21.02 -10.38 -3.15
CA ARG A 300 -21.00 -11.79 -2.80
C ARG A 300 -19.75 -12.06 -1.99
N VAL A 301 -19.85 -12.99 -1.05
CA VAL A 301 -18.72 -13.44 -0.22
C VAL A 301 -18.58 -14.94 -0.40
N GLN A 302 -17.34 -15.39 -0.53
CA GLN A 302 -17.01 -16.80 -0.50
C GLN A 302 -16.56 -17.24 0.90
N ARG A 303 -16.51 -18.56 1.13
CA ARG A 303 -16.14 -19.17 2.41
C ARG A 303 -17.11 -18.76 3.52
N VAL A 304 -18.39 -18.98 3.28
CA VAL A 304 -19.50 -18.79 4.23
C VAL A 304 -19.74 -20.07 5.03
N TRP A 305 -19.99 -19.96 6.33
CA TRP A 305 -20.47 -21.06 7.15
C TRP A 305 -21.99 -21.18 7.02
N GLN A 306 -22.45 -22.11 6.19
CA GLN A 306 -23.84 -22.20 5.74
C GLN A 306 -24.84 -22.50 6.85
N ASN A 307 -24.48 -23.36 7.80
CA ASN A 307 -25.34 -23.73 8.94
C ASN A 307 -24.84 -23.15 10.28
N GLU A 308 -24.23 -21.95 10.23
CA GLU A 308 -23.72 -21.21 11.40
C GLU A 308 -24.80 -21.03 12.49
N GLU A 309 -26.00 -20.59 12.11
CA GLU A 309 -27.10 -20.34 13.06
C GLU A 309 -27.57 -21.61 13.77
N GLU A 310 -27.65 -22.73 13.04
CA GLU A 310 -28.01 -24.03 13.59
C GLU A 310 -26.96 -24.47 14.62
N VAL A 311 -25.67 -24.42 14.26
CA VAL A 311 -24.58 -24.83 15.14
C VAL A 311 -24.53 -23.93 16.38
N LEU A 312 -24.67 -22.61 16.23
CA LEU A 312 -24.68 -21.70 17.37
C LEU A 312 -25.87 -21.90 18.30
N ARG A 313 -27.05 -22.21 17.75
CA ARG A 313 -28.22 -22.56 18.56
C ARG A 313 -27.94 -23.80 19.41
N LEU A 314 -27.36 -24.84 18.80
CA LEU A 314 -27.01 -26.08 19.50
C LEU A 314 -25.85 -25.87 20.50
N MET A 315 -24.89 -24.99 20.21
CA MET A 315 -23.85 -24.61 21.19
C MET A 315 -24.45 -23.94 22.42
N ARG A 316 -25.37 -22.97 22.23
CA ARG A 316 -26.07 -22.33 23.36
C ARG A 316 -26.84 -23.33 24.22
N GLU A 317 -27.47 -24.31 23.59
CA GLU A 317 -28.21 -25.36 24.28
C GLU A 317 -27.30 -26.31 25.08
N ASP A 318 -26.23 -26.80 24.46
CA ASP A 318 -25.31 -27.78 25.06
C ASP A 318 -24.41 -27.18 26.14
N TYR A 319 -24.07 -25.88 26.05
CA TYR A 319 -23.13 -25.22 26.96
C TYR A 319 -23.78 -24.24 27.95
N LYS A 320 -25.12 -24.20 28.05
CA LYS A 320 -25.85 -23.29 28.94
C LYS A 320 -25.37 -23.33 30.40
N ASP A 321 -25.10 -24.53 30.91
CA ASP A 321 -24.69 -24.77 32.30
C ASP A 321 -23.19 -25.10 32.42
N ALA A 322 -22.40 -24.83 31.35
CA ALA A 322 -21.01 -25.24 31.30
C ALA A 322 -20.09 -24.39 32.20
N TYR A 323 -20.52 -23.18 32.57
CA TYR A 323 -19.70 -22.19 33.29
C TYR A 323 -20.30 -21.86 34.65
N ARG A 324 -19.49 -21.92 35.69
CA ARG A 324 -19.93 -21.80 37.09
C ARG A 324 -20.44 -20.42 37.48
N PHE A 325 -19.91 -19.35 36.86
CA PHE A 325 -20.18 -17.97 37.26
C PHE A 325 -21.24 -17.27 36.39
N GLY A 326 -21.92 -18.01 35.51
CA GLY A 326 -22.99 -17.51 34.65
C GLY A 326 -23.10 -18.29 33.35
N GLU A 327 -23.91 -17.81 32.42
CA GLU A 327 -24.00 -18.39 31.08
C GLU A 327 -22.87 -17.84 30.18
N CYS A 328 -22.33 -18.70 29.32
CA CYS A 328 -21.46 -18.24 28.25
C CYS A 328 -22.28 -17.66 27.10
N GLU A 329 -21.90 -16.45 26.68
CA GLU A 329 -22.56 -15.74 25.59
C GLU A 329 -21.98 -16.18 24.25
N PHE A 330 -22.85 -16.63 23.34
CA PHE A 330 -22.48 -17.00 21.98
C PHE A 330 -23.11 -16.03 20.99
N GLN A 331 -22.27 -15.19 20.38
CA GLN A 331 -22.68 -14.19 19.39
C GLN A 331 -22.06 -14.45 18.02
N ALA A 332 -22.74 -13.99 16.98
CA ALA A 332 -22.24 -13.94 15.61
C ALA A 332 -22.35 -12.50 15.12
N LEU A 333 -21.23 -11.92 14.69
CA LEU A 333 -21.15 -10.51 14.33
C LEU A 333 -20.59 -10.33 12.93
N GLU A 334 -21.20 -9.41 12.18
CA GLU A 334 -20.75 -8.97 10.87
C GLU A 334 -19.91 -7.69 11.01
N PHE A 335 -18.59 -7.85 11.07
CA PHE A 335 -17.66 -6.76 11.38
C PHE A 335 -17.69 -5.63 10.36
N VAL A 336 -18.14 -5.90 9.13
CA VAL A 336 -18.32 -4.87 8.09
C VAL A 336 -19.30 -3.76 8.49
N ASN A 337 -20.24 -4.05 9.40
CA ASN A 337 -21.24 -3.10 9.88
C ASN A 337 -20.87 -2.46 11.22
N MET A 338 -19.66 -2.71 11.72
CA MET A 338 -19.19 -2.23 13.03
C MET A 338 -18.10 -1.18 12.87
N THR A 339 -18.07 -0.22 13.81
CA THR A 339 -16.94 0.70 13.95
C THR A 339 -15.68 -0.09 14.32
N ILE A 340 -14.49 0.41 13.96
CA ILE A 340 -13.25 -0.28 14.32
C ILE A 340 -13.03 -0.32 15.84
N HIS A 341 -13.50 0.71 16.56
CA HIS A 341 -13.51 0.72 18.03
C HIS A 341 -14.31 -0.47 18.60
N ASP A 342 -15.53 -0.71 18.09
CA ASP A 342 -16.37 -1.80 18.58
C ASP A 342 -15.83 -3.18 18.16
N GLN A 343 -15.25 -3.28 16.96
CA GLN A 343 -14.53 -4.48 16.54
C GLN A 343 -13.40 -4.80 17.53
N ILE A 344 -12.55 -3.82 17.85
CA ILE A 344 -11.45 -3.99 18.81
C ILE A 344 -11.98 -4.41 20.19
N ARG A 345 -13.01 -3.74 20.70
CA ARG A 345 -13.58 -4.03 22.03
C ARG A 345 -14.14 -5.45 22.13
N VAL A 346 -14.90 -5.89 21.12
CA VAL A 346 -15.43 -7.25 21.12
C VAL A 346 -14.30 -8.28 21.11
N MET A 347 -13.26 -8.07 20.31
CA MET A 347 -12.14 -9.00 20.23
C MET A 347 -11.33 -9.06 21.51
N LEU A 348 -11.16 -7.92 22.20
CA LEU A 348 -10.58 -7.87 23.54
C LEU A 348 -11.43 -8.62 24.56
N ASP A 349 -12.75 -8.42 24.57
CA ASP A 349 -13.64 -9.05 25.55
C ASP A 349 -13.84 -10.56 25.31
N SER A 350 -13.62 -11.03 24.08
CA SER A 350 -13.81 -12.43 23.70
C SER A 350 -12.81 -13.36 24.40
N ASP A 351 -13.29 -14.50 24.87
CA ASP A 351 -12.46 -15.61 25.37
C ASP A 351 -12.25 -16.67 24.27
N VAL A 352 -13.20 -16.75 23.34
CA VAL A 352 -13.13 -17.58 22.14
C VAL A 352 -13.53 -16.77 20.92
N VAL A 353 -12.73 -16.88 19.86
CA VAL A 353 -13.00 -16.31 18.54
C VAL A 353 -13.09 -17.45 17.53
N ILE A 354 -14.11 -17.42 16.69
CA ILE A 354 -14.35 -18.43 15.67
C ILE A 354 -14.60 -17.72 14.34
N GLY A 355 -14.02 -18.21 13.25
CA GLY A 355 -14.31 -17.61 11.95
C GLY A 355 -13.85 -18.47 10.79
N MET A 356 -14.56 -18.34 9.67
CA MET A 356 -14.08 -18.85 8.39
C MET A 356 -12.84 -18.07 7.96
N HIS A 357 -11.82 -18.78 7.45
CA HIS A 357 -10.61 -18.16 6.90
C HIS A 357 -10.98 -17.06 5.90
N GLY A 358 -10.53 -15.85 6.15
CA GLY A 358 -10.80 -14.69 5.29
C GLY A 358 -10.41 -13.40 5.97
N ALA A 359 -10.47 -12.30 5.22
CA ALA A 359 -9.95 -11.00 5.62
C ALA A 359 -10.37 -10.55 7.03
N GLY A 360 -11.62 -10.80 7.43
CA GLY A 360 -12.14 -10.42 8.75
C GLY A 360 -11.37 -11.04 9.92
N MET A 361 -10.69 -12.17 9.72
CA MET A 361 -9.85 -12.81 10.73
C MET A 361 -8.64 -11.96 11.14
N VAL A 362 -8.28 -10.89 10.41
CA VAL A 362 -7.22 -9.97 10.87
C VAL A 362 -7.54 -9.35 12.24
N ASN A 363 -8.82 -9.26 12.60
CA ASN A 363 -9.27 -8.77 13.90
C ASN A 363 -8.75 -9.60 15.09
N VAL A 364 -8.23 -10.82 14.86
CA VAL A 364 -7.51 -11.55 15.92
C VAL A 364 -6.32 -10.75 16.46
N MET A 365 -5.82 -9.75 15.71
CA MET A 365 -4.79 -8.81 16.16
C MET A 365 -5.15 -8.11 17.48
N TRP A 366 -6.44 -7.94 17.74
CA TRP A 366 -6.95 -7.18 18.89
C TRP A 366 -7.24 -8.06 20.11
N THR A 367 -7.16 -9.38 19.96
CA THR A 367 -7.43 -10.32 21.06
C THR A 367 -6.40 -10.23 22.18
N ARG A 368 -6.76 -10.75 23.36
CA ARG A 368 -5.84 -10.89 24.48
C ARG A 368 -4.98 -12.15 24.31
N PRO A 369 -3.76 -12.19 24.88
CA PRO A 369 -3.01 -13.44 24.99
C PRO A 369 -3.85 -14.56 25.61
N LYS A 370 -3.60 -15.81 25.21
CA LYS A 370 -4.32 -17.03 25.62
C LYS A 370 -5.77 -17.18 25.11
N THR A 371 -6.32 -16.18 24.41
CA THR A 371 -7.62 -16.31 23.72
C THR A 371 -7.60 -17.52 22.80
N LEU A 372 -8.68 -18.31 22.80
CA LEU A 372 -8.83 -19.44 21.88
C LEU A 372 -9.34 -18.92 20.54
N VAL A 373 -8.61 -19.19 19.46
CA VAL A 373 -8.97 -18.85 18.09
C VAL A 373 -9.17 -20.13 17.30
N VAL A 374 -10.38 -20.33 16.77
CA VAL A 374 -10.72 -21.45 15.89
C VAL A 374 -10.93 -20.92 14.48
N GLU A 375 -10.05 -21.33 13.58
CA GLU A 375 -10.10 -20.91 12.19
C GLU A 375 -10.64 -22.03 11.29
N ILE A 376 -11.77 -21.79 10.63
CA ILE A 376 -12.43 -22.76 9.76
C ILE A 376 -11.92 -22.61 8.33
N PHE A 377 -11.45 -23.70 7.72
CA PHE A 377 -10.93 -23.70 6.35
C PHE A 377 -11.75 -24.60 5.43
N PRO A 378 -11.88 -24.26 4.13
CA PRO A 378 -12.07 -25.26 3.08
C PRO A 378 -10.96 -26.31 3.13
N ARG A 379 -11.25 -27.56 2.78
CA ARG A 379 -10.32 -28.69 2.99
C ARG A 379 -8.96 -28.48 2.32
N GLU A 380 -8.97 -27.93 1.11
CA GLU A 380 -7.77 -27.76 0.27
C GLU A 380 -7.06 -26.42 0.48
N ARG A 381 -7.55 -25.56 1.38
CA ARG A 381 -6.96 -24.24 1.59
C ARG A 381 -5.86 -24.26 2.63
N TYR A 382 -4.64 -23.93 2.24
CA TYR A 382 -3.48 -23.88 3.14
C TYR A 382 -2.91 -22.48 3.18
N ARG A 383 -3.25 -21.74 4.24
CA ARG A 383 -2.77 -20.38 4.52
C ARG A 383 -2.62 -20.20 6.01
N TRP A 384 -1.48 -19.66 6.46
CA TRP A 384 -1.12 -19.65 7.88
C TRP A 384 -0.99 -18.25 8.50
N GLY A 385 -1.40 -17.19 7.79
CA GLY A 385 -1.26 -15.82 8.29
C GLY A 385 -1.91 -15.57 9.65
N TYR A 386 -3.14 -16.05 9.86
CA TYR A 386 -3.84 -15.82 11.13
C TYR A 386 -3.32 -16.73 12.26
N ARG A 387 -2.80 -17.92 11.95
CA ARG A 387 -2.00 -18.71 12.88
C ARG A 387 -0.79 -17.90 13.35
N ASN A 388 -0.03 -17.34 12.41
CA ASN A 388 1.18 -16.56 12.71
C ASN A 388 0.84 -15.35 13.58
N LEU A 389 -0.25 -14.65 13.26
CA LEU A 389 -0.76 -13.53 14.06
C LEU A 389 -1.14 -13.95 15.48
N CYS A 390 -1.80 -15.10 15.65
CA CYS A 390 -2.07 -15.67 16.97
C CYS A 390 -0.79 -16.00 17.73
N GLN A 391 0.23 -16.54 17.06
CA GLN A 391 1.53 -16.84 17.67
C GLN A 391 2.27 -15.58 18.13
N TYR A 392 2.24 -14.50 17.33
CA TYR A 392 2.82 -13.21 17.72
C TYR A 392 2.22 -12.67 19.03
N LEU A 393 0.93 -12.93 19.26
CA LEU A 393 0.16 -12.43 20.40
C LEU A 393 0.07 -13.41 21.58
N GLY A 394 0.55 -14.65 21.41
CA GLY A 394 0.39 -15.69 22.42
C GLY A 394 -1.04 -16.22 22.55
N CYS A 395 -1.85 -16.14 21.50
CA CYS A 395 -3.17 -16.78 21.43
C CYS A 395 -3.03 -18.28 21.14
N ARG A 396 -4.06 -19.05 21.50
CA ARG A 396 -4.14 -20.48 21.17
C ARG A 396 -4.92 -20.63 19.88
N TRP A 397 -4.31 -21.19 18.84
CA TRP A 397 -4.93 -21.30 17.53
C TRP A 397 -5.12 -22.76 17.12
N TYR A 398 -6.28 -23.06 16.54
CA TYR A 398 -6.59 -24.38 15.97
C TYR A 398 -7.32 -24.20 14.63
N ASP A 399 -6.93 -24.96 13.61
CA ASP A 399 -7.70 -25.04 12.37
C ASP A 399 -8.77 -26.12 12.43
N PHE A 400 -9.92 -25.83 11.82
CA PHE A 400 -11.00 -26.78 11.61
C PHE A 400 -11.25 -26.96 10.11
N ARG A 401 -11.02 -28.18 9.61
CA ARG A 401 -11.18 -28.54 8.19
C ARG A 401 -12.27 -29.57 7.92
N GLN A 402 -12.82 -30.20 8.95
CA GLN A 402 -13.87 -31.21 8.80
C GLN A 402 -15.20 -30.60 8.35
N GLY A 403 -16.21 -31.43 8.08
CA GLY A 403 -17.47 -31.00 7.45
C GLY A 403 -17.42 -31.08 5.92
N ARG A 404 -18.46 -30.58 5.26
CA ARG A 404 -18.65 -30.65 3.80
C ARG A 404 -18.38 -29.29 3.17
N ASP A 405 -17.48 -29.25 2.21
CA ASP A 405 -17.25 -28.07 1.37
C ASP A 405 -18.37 -27.97 0.33
N VAL A 406 -19.01 -26.81 0.22
CA VAL A 406 -20.19 -26.57 -0.63
C VAL A 406 -19.80 -25.63 -1.77
N ARG A 407 -20.03 -26.09 -3.00
CA ARG A 407 -19.80 -25.29 -4.22
C ARG A 407 -21.05 -24.50 -4.53
N ILE A 408 -21.09 -23.23 -4.15
CA ILE A 408 -22.23 -22.37 -4.50
C ILE A 408 -21.83 -21.37 -5.59
N HIS A 409 -20.61 -20.83 -5.58
CA HIS A 409 -20.24 -19.68 -6.43
C HIS A 409 -18.78 -19.65 -6.91
N THR A 410 -18.06 -20.76 -6.80
CA THR A 410 -16.66 -20.85 -7.24
C THR A 410 -16.33 -22.26 -7.69
N SER A 411 -15.40 -22.38 -8.62
CA SER A 411 -14.74 -23.65 -8.96
C SER A 411 -13.45 -23.86 -8.17
N ASP A 412 -12.91 -22.80 -7.53
CA ASP A 412 -11.70 -22.87 -6.72
C ASP A 412 -11.99 -23.57 -5.39
N PRO A 413 -11.41 -24.76 -5.14
CA PRO A 413 -11.62 -25.51 -3.90
C PRO A 413 -11.16 -24.73 -2.65
N ASN A 414 -10.31 -23.71 -2.80
CA ASN A 414 -9.86 -22.84 -1.72
C ASN A 414 -10.90 -21.82 -1.25
N ASP A 415 -11.99 -21.66 -2.00
CA ASP A 415 -12.97 -20.60 -1.79
C ASP A 415 -14.35 -21.12 -1.43
N MET A 416 -14.47 -22.43 -1.20
CA MET A 416 -15.75 -23.09 -0.95
C MET A 416 -16.38 -22.68 0.38
N ASP A 417 -17.70 -22.68 0.39
CA ASP A 417 -18.49 -22.55 1.61
C ASP A 417 -18.40 -23.82 2.45
N LYS A 418 -18.79 -23.72 3.72
CA LYS A 418 -18.68 -24.81 4.68
C LYS A 418 -20.04 -25.16 5.28
N HIS A 419 -20.40 -26.43 5.24
CA HIS A 419 -21.48 -26.99 6.05
C HIS A 419 -20.88 -27.94 7.09
N ILE A 420 -21.14 -27.68 8.37
CA ILE A 420 -20.50 -28.39 9.48
C ILE A 420 -21.58 -29.09 10.31
N PRO A 421 -21.72 -30.42 10.22
CA PRO A 421 -22.61 -31.16 11.11
C PRO A 421 -22.26 -30.93 12.58
N TYR A 422 -23.26 -30.66 13.42
CA TYR A 422 -23.03 -30.26 14.81
C TYR A 422 -22.19 -31.27 15.61
N MET A 423 -22.43 -32.57 15.44
CA MET A 423 -21.65 -33.60 16.16
C MET A 423 -20.17 -33.59 15.78
N THR A 424 -19.85 -33.30 14.51
CA THR A 424 -18.47 -33.14 14.04
C THR A 424 -17.82 -31.88 14.61
N TRP A 425 -18.60 -30.80 14.73
CA TRP A 425 -18.14 -29.58 15.38
C TRP A 425 -17.88 -29.81 16.87
N LYS A 426 -18.85 -30.40 17.57
CA LYS A 426 -18.81 -30.64 19.02
C LYS A 426 -17.64 -31.52 19.42
N SER A 427 -17.36 -32.60 18.68
CA SER A 427 -16.24 -33.49 19.00
C SER A 427 -14.88 -32.80 18.95
N PHE A 428 -14.74 -31.77 18.11
CA PHE A 428 -13.56 -30.93 18.03
C PHE A 428 -13.57 -29.80 19.08
N PHE A 429 -14.69 -29.08 19.20
CA PHE A 429 -14.78 -27.84 19.97
C PHE A 429 -14.91 -28.08 21.47
N ASP A 430 -15.64 -29.11 21.91
CA ASP A 430 -15.93 -29.39 23.32
C ASP A 430 -14.66 -29.46 24.20
N PRO A 431 -13.62 -30.26 23.88
CA PRO A 431 -12.42 -30.31 24.71
C PRO A 431 -11.66 -28.97 24.77
N LEU A 432 -11.64 -28.21 23.67
CA LEU A 432 -11.00 -26.89 23.62
C LEU A 432 -11.77 -25.88 24.48
N PHE A 433 -13.10 -25.88 24.36
CA PHE A 433 -13.96 -24.97 25.07
C PHE A 433 -13.97 -25.24 26.58
N ARG A 434 -14.07 -26.51 27.00
CA ARG A 434 -13.96 -26.87 28.42
C ARG A 434 -12.66 -26.39 29.04
N ASN A 435 -11.54 -26.45 28.30
CA ASN A 435 -10.28 -25.91 28.78
C ASN A 435 -10.31 -24.37 28.95
N VAL A 436 -10.98 -23.64 28.06
CA VAL A 436 -11.22 -22.19 28.22
C VAL A 436 -12.02 -21.91 29.48
N ILE A 437 -13.09 -22.66 29.72
CA ILE A 437 -13.93 -22.54 30.91
C ILE A 437 -13.11 -22.76 32.19
N THR A 438 -12.37 -23.85 32.28
CA THR A 438 -11.53 -24.14 33.46
C THR A 438 -10.55 -23.00 33.75
N GLN A 439 -9.86 -22.49 32.73
CA GLN A 439 -8.93 -21.37 32.90
C GLN A 439 -9.61 -20.06 33.32
N LEU A 440 -10.83 -19.83 32.85
CA LEU A 440 -11.61 -18.64 33.22
C LEU A 440 -12.06 -18.74 34.68
N GLU A 441 -12.55 -19.91 35.10
CA GLU A 441 -12.97 -20.17 36.47
C GLU A 441 -11.82 -20.11 37.47
N GLU A 442 -10.65 -20.67 37.14
CA GLU A 442 -9.43 -20.60 37.95
C GLU A 442 -9.02 -19.15 38.21
N LYS A 443 -8.95 -18.31 37.15
CA LYS A 443 -8.61 -16.90 37.29
C LYS A 443 -9.55 -16.12 38.20
N ILE A 444 -10.85 -16.45 38.18
CA ILE A 444 -11.85 -15.79 39.02
C ILE A 444 -11.78 -16.30 40.46
N GLY A 445 -11.44 -17.57 40.65
CA GLY A 445 -11.20 -18.18 41.96
C GLY A 445 -9.99 -17.56 42.66
N ASP A 446 -8.87 -17.45 41.95
CA ASP A 446 -7.62 -16.86 42.47
C ASP A 446 -7.84 -15.39 42.87
N ALA A 447 -8.54 -14.60 42.04
CA ALA A 447 -8.85 -13.20 42.33
C ALA A 447 -9.82 -12.98 43.51
N GLN A 448 -10.42 -14.02 44.07
CA GLN A 448 -11.25 -13.96 45.28
C GLN A 448 -10.50 -14.44 46.54
N ALA A 449 -9.34 -15.08 46.36
CA ALA A 449 -8.49 -15.57 47.44
C ALA A 449 -7.43 -14.54 47.88
N ASP A 450 -7.07 -13.62 46.99
CA ASP A 450 -6.30 -12.39 47.26
C ASP A 450 -7.22 -11.25 47.76
#